data_AF-A0A357JFE5-F1
#
_entry.id   AF-A0A357JFE5-F1
#
_cell.length_a   1.000
_cell.length_b   1.000
_cell.length_c   1.000
_cell.angle_alpha   90.00
_cell.angle_beta   90.00
_cell.angle_gamma   90.00
#
_symmetry.space_group_name_H-M   'P 1'
#
loop_
_entity.id
_entity.type
_entity.pdbx_description
1 polymer ?
#
loop_
_entity_poly.entity_id
_entity_poly.type
_entity_poly.pdbx_seq_one_letter_code
_entity_poly.pdbx_strand_id
1 'polypeptide(L)'
;MQKIIRIFIPKKNLLKNRVMKKINILKNNGLIMIVLFTTSIFGQTKQNLSKQLWERAQSCYSQFEGNDDDGKLDGVEIIDDAKNGYLKISGTIGTCGCSCSKTIAAFKGKNEKYTFLEQETSDCSWLHKVS
;
A
#
# COMPACT_ATOMS: atom_id res chain seq x y z
N MET A 1 34.63 -19.28 81.24
CA MET A 1 35.44 -19.30 80.01
C MET A 1 34.59 -19.87 78.87
N GLN A 2 34.10 -19.05 77.94
CA GLN A 2 33.28 -19.51 76.80
C GLN A 2 34.09 -19.43 75.50
N LYS A 3 34.22 -20.56 74.79
CA LYS A 3 34.86 -20.67 73.47
C LYS A 3 33.82 -20.30 72.40
N ILE A 4 34.08 -19.22 71.66
CA ILE A 4 33.32 -18.84 70.46
C ILE A 4 33.87 -19.64 69.28
N ILE A 5 33.07 -20.56 68.73
CA ILE A 5 33.37 -21.26 67.48
C ILE A 5 32.89 -20.39 66.32
N ARG A 6 33.82 -19.85 65.52
CA ARG A 6 33.49 -19.19 64.26
C ARG A 6 33.36 -20.23 63.15
N ILE A 7 32.14 -20.46 62.68
CA ILE A 7 31.86 -21.29 61.50
C ILE A 7 32.21 -20.48 60.25
N PHE A 8 33.22 -20.94 59.50
CA PHE A 8 33.66 -20.32 58.26
C PHE A 8 32.88 -20.93 57.08
N ILE A 9 31.87 -20.23 56.56
CA ILE A 9 31.11 -20.66 55.38
C ILE A 9 31.86 -20.21 54.11
N PRO A 10 32.26 -21.12 53.21
CA PRO A 10 33.04 -20.76 52.02
C PRO A 10 32.21 -19.96 50.99
N LYS A 11 32.67 -18.74 50.68
CA LYS A 11 32.06 -17.75 49.78
C LYS A 11 31.90 -18.18 48.30
N LYS A 12 32.36 -19.37 47.90
CA LYS A 12 32.47 -19.77 46.48
C LYS A 12 31.13 -20.06 45.80
N ASN A 13 30.08 -20.41 46.55
CA ASN A 13 28.77 -20.78 45.97
C ASN A 13 27.88 -19.59 45.58
N LEU A 14 28.14 -18.37 46.05
CA LEU A 14 27.29 -17.21 45.77
C LEU A 14 27.58 -16.52 44.42
N LEU A 15 28.80 -16.64 43.91
CA LEU A 15 29.20 -16.02 42.63
C LEU A 15 28.68 -16.79 41.42
N LYS A 16 28.60 -18.12 41.50
CA LYS A 16 28.19 -18.98 40.38
C LYS A 16 26.72 -18.75 39.96
N ASN A 17 25.84 -18.50 40.92
CA ASN A 17 24.41 -18.26 40.66
C ASN A 17 24.13 -16.86 40.06
N ARG A 18 24.93 -15.84 40.37
CA ARG A 18 24.77 -14.50 39.77
C ARG A 18 25.21 -14.46 38.31
N VAL A 19 26.29 -15.17 37.96
CA VAL A 19 26.82 -15.21 36.59
C VAL A 19 25.85 -15.94 35.66
N MET A 20 25.31 -17.08 36.09
CA MET A 20 24.32 -17.86 35.31
C MET A 20 23.03 -17.07 35.03
N LYS A 21 22.53 -16.30 36.01
CA LYS A 21 21.31 -15.50 35.86
C LYS A 21 21.48 -14.33 34.88
N LYS A 22 22.66 -13.70 34.84
CA LYS A 22 22.99 -12.63 33.88
C LYS A 22 23.07 -13.12 32.43
N ILE A 23 23.59 -14.34 32.21
CA ILE A 23 23.75 -14.91 30.86
C ILE A 23 22.39 -15.23 30.22
N ASN A 24 21.40 -15.70 30.99
CA ASN A 24 20.06 -15.98 30.47
C ASN A 24 19.26 -14.70 30.14
N ILE A 25 19.48 -13.59 30.84
CA ILE A 25 18.80 -12.31 30.55
C ILE A 25 19.37 -11.67 29.27
N LEU A 26 20.68 -11.80 29.03
CA LEU A 26 21.34 -11.29 27.82
C LEU A 26 20.96 -12.03 26.54
N LYS A 27 20.64 -13.34 26.62
CA LYS A 27 20.15 -14.11 25.47
C LYS A 27 18.72 -13.79 25.05
N ASN A 28 17.86 -13.35 25.99
CA ASN A 28 16.44 -13.15 25.72
C ASN A 28 16.11 -11.77 25.08
N ASN A 29 16.97 -10.77 25.30
CA ASN A 29 16.77 -9.42 24.75
C ASN A 29 17.25 -9.27 23.30
N GLY A 30 18.18 -10.11 22.84
CA GLY A 30 18.62 -10.12 21.44
C GLY A 30 17.51 -10.61 20.49
N LEU A 31 16.66 -11.52 20.94
CA LEU A 31 15.57 -12.08 20.13
C LEU A 31 14.45 -11.05 19.86
N ILE A 32 14.17 -10.18 20.83
CA ILE A 32 13.15 -9.12 20.70
C ILE A 32 13.57 -8.06 19.68
N MET A 33 14.86 -7.71 19.62
CA MET A 33 15.39 -6.77 18.61
C MET A 33 15.28 -7.31 17.17
N ILE A 34 15.43 -8.62 16.97
CA ILE A 34 15.30 -9.24 15.64
C ILE A 34 13.83 -9.23 15.17
N VAL A 35 12.88 -9.45 16.08
CA VAL A 35 11.43 -9.44 15.77
C VAL A 35 10.93 -8.02 15.43
N LEU A 36 11.50 -6.97 16.02
CA LEU A 36 11.11 -5.59 15.73
C LEU A 36 11.70 -5.07 14.40
N PHE A 37 12.81 -5.64 13.93
CA PHE A 37 13.42 -5.24 12.66
C PHE A 37 12.72 -5.81 11.44
N THR A 38 12.15 -7.03 11.52
CA THR A 38 11.47 -7.66 10.37
C THR A 38 10.12 -7.04 10.03
N THR A 39 9.44 -6.40 10.98
CA THR A 39 8.14 -5.75 10.75
C THR A 39 8.24 -4.37 10.10
N SER A 40 9.44 -3.77 10.05
CA SER A 40 9.63 -2.41 9.52
C SER A 40 9.81 -2.35 7.99
N ILE A 41 9.96 -3.49 7.31
CA ILE A 41 10.26 -3.55 5.87
C ILE A 41 8.97 -3.56 5.01
N PHE A 42 7.84 -3.97 5.59
CA PHE A 42 6.56 -3.97 4.91
C PHE A 42 5.78 -2.69 5.21
N GLY A 43 5.99 -1.61 4.44
CA GLY A 43 5.16 -0.42 4.65
C GLY A 43 5.29 0.78 3.72
N GLN A 44 6.24 0.83 2.79
CA GLN A 44 6.39 2.00 1.90
C GLN A 44 6.34 1.63 0.41
N THR A 45 5.24 1.05 -0.04
CA THR A 45 4.87 1.07 -1.45
C THR A 45 4.46 2.49 -1.82
N LYS A 46 5.43 3.36 -2.12
CA LYS A 46 5.17 4.60 -2.87
C LYS A 46 4.62 4.18 -4.23
N GLN A 47 3.30 4.12 -4.36
CA GLN A 47 2.70 3.88 -5.66
C GLN A 47 3.09 5.01 -6.61
N ASN A 48 3.60 4.67 -7.80
CA ASN A 48 3.91 5.63 -8.84
C ASN A 48 2.64 6.42 -9.23
N LEU A 49 2.75 7.70 -9.52
CA LEU A 49 1.62 8.58 -9.88
C LEU A 49 0.80 7.99 -11.03
N SER A 50 1.47 7.45 -12.05
CA SER A 50 0.84 6.74 -13.16
C SER A 50 -0.08 5.61 -12.67
N LYS A 51 0.38 4.78 -11.72
CA LYS A 51 -0.42 3.71 -11.15
C LYS A 51 -1.67 4.26 -10.44
N GLN A 52 -1.53 5.34 -9.69
CA GLN A 52 -2.65 5.98 -8.98
C GLN A 52 -3.68 6.61 -9.92
N LEU A 53 -3.25 7.14 -11.06
CA LEU A 53 -4.13 7.67 -12.10
C LEU A 53 -4.90 6.53 -12.78
N TRP A 54 -4.21 5.47 -13.18
CA TRP A 54 -4.81 4.30 -13.82
C TRP A 54 -5.78 3.54 -12.90
N GLU A 55 -5.44 3.35 -11.61
CA GLU A 55 -6.35 2.74 -10.64
C GLU A 55 -7.70 3.48 -10.55
N ARG A 56 -7.70 4.82 -10.69
CA ARG A 56 -8.91 5.64 -10.68
C ARG A 56 -9.65 5.62 -12.01
N ALA A 57 -8.92 5.56 -13.12
CA ALA A 57 -9.51 5.52 -14.46
C ALA A 57 -10.16 4.18 -14.79
N GLN A 58 -9.87 3.14 -13.99
CA GLN A 58 -10.27 1.78 -14.26
C GLN A 58 -11.77 1.54 -14.33
N SER A 59 -12.58 2.34 -13.61
CA SER A 59 -14.05 2.27 -13.68
C SER A 59 -14.60 2.56 -15.07
N CYS A 60 -13.92 3.42 -15.84
CA CYS A 60 -14.29 3.77 -17.21
C CYS A 60 -13.60 2.83 -18.20
N TYR A 61 -12.31 2.57 -18.00
CA TYR A 61 -11.51 1.74 -18.90
C TYR A 61 -12.04 0.30 -19.02
N SER A 62 -12.45 -0.32 -17.92
CA SER A 62 -12.97 -1.70 -17.92
C SER A 62 -14.25 -1.86 -18.73
N GLN A 63 -14.97 -0.76 -19.02
CA GLN A 63 -16.18 -0.81 -19.85
C GLN A 63 -15.86 -1.02 -21.34
N PHE A 64 -14.61 -0.77 -21.73
CA PHE A 64 -14.14 -1.02 -23.08
C PHE A 64 -13.48 -2.41 -23.24
N GLU A 65 -13.04 -3.06 -22.16
CA GLU A 65 -12.32 -4.35 -22.16
C GLU A 65 -13.16 -5.59 -22.56
N GLY A 66 -14.28 -5.44 -23.27
CA GLY A 66 -15.26 -6.52 -23.46
C GLY A 66 -15.85 -6.70 -24.85
N ASN A 67 -15.44 -5.94 -25.88
CA ASN A 67 -16.19 -5.95 -27.15
C ASN A 67 -15.46 -6.57 -28.34
N ASP A 68 -14.12 -6.62 -28.39
CA ASP A 68 -13.43 -6.99 -29.63
C ASP A 68 -12.36 -8.09 -29.41
N ASP A 69 -12.55 -9.24 -30.08
CA ASP A 69 -11.66 -10.42 -30.11
C ASP A 69 -10.27 -10.13 -30.73
N ASP A 70 -10.03 -8.90 -31.20
CA ASP A 70 -8.81 -8.47 -31.87
C ASP A 70 -7.82 -7.72 -30.96
N GLY A 71 -8.19 -7.49 -29.70
CA GLY A 71 -7.38 -6.80 -28.70
C GLY A 71 -7.19 -5.30 -28.96
N LYS A 72 -8.00 -4.70 -29.84
CA LYS A 72 -8.00 -3.25 -30.08
C LYS A 72 -9.23 -2.62 -29.46
N LEU A 73 -9.02 -1.48 -28.82
CA LEU A 73 -10.11 -0.65 -28.32
C LEU A 73 -10.53 0.31 -29.44
N ASP A 74 -11.47 -0.12 -30.28
CA ASP A 74 -11.99 0.75 -31.33
C ASP A 74 -12.87 1.86 -30.72
N GLY A 75 -12.60 3.11 -31.10
CA GLY A 75 -13.37 4.27 -30.61
C GLY A 75 -13.04 4.73 -29.19
N VAL A 76 -11.88 4.34 -28.64
CA VAL A 76 -11.36 4.84 -27.34
C VAL A 76 -10.17 5.78 -27.56
N GLU A 77 -10.29 7.00 -27.04
CA GLU A 77 -9.22 7.98 -26.91
C GLU A 77 -8.60 7.89 -25.51
N ILE A 78 -7.29 7.64 -25.46
CA ILE A 78 -6.50 7.62 -24.22
C ILE A 78 -5.39 8.66 -24.33
N ILE A 79 -5.38 9.62 -23.41
CA ILE A 79 -4.30 10.59 -23.22
C ILE A 79 -3.64 10.29 -21.88
N ASP A 80 -2.51 9.57 -21.90
CA ASP A 80 -1.68 9.33 -20.71
C ASP A 80 -0.53 10.33 -20.66
N ASP A 81 -0.69 11.36 -19.82
CA ASP A 81 0.38 12.29 -19.46
C ASP A 81 0.61 12.27 -17.95
N ALA A 82 0.82 11.05 -17.42
CA ALA A 82 1.08 10.85 -16.00
C ALA A 82 2.30 11.62 -15.47
N LYS A 83 3.24 12.04 -16.34
CA LYS A 83 4.38 12.89 -15.95
C LYS A 83 3.93 14.28 -15.50
N ASN A 84 2.91 14.83 -16.15
CA ASN A 84 2.27 16.08 -15.76
C ASN A 84 1.04 15.87 -14.86
N GLY A 85 0.79 14.62 -14.43
CA GLY A 85 -0.31 14.26 -13.57
C GLY A 85 -1.67 14.24 -14.26
N TYR A 86 -1.71 14.05 -15.58
CA TYR A 86 -2.95 14.06 -16.34
C TYR A 86 -3.23 12.71 -16.98
N LEU A 87 -4.48 12.25 -16.88
CA LEU A 87 -4.97 11.06 -17.57
C LEU A 87 -6.41 11.34 -18.05
N LYS A 88 -6.65 11.16 -19.35
CA LYS A 88 -8.00 11.18 -19.93
C LYS A 88 -8.25 9.87 -20.66
N ILE A 89 -9.41 9.28 -20.39
CA ILE A 89 -9.94 8.13 -21.13
C ILE A 89 -11.33 8.52 -21.58
N SER A 90 -11.62 8.43 -22.87
CA SER A 90 -12.95 8.68 -23.41
C SER A 90 -13.24 7.77 -24.58
N GLY A 91 -14.43 7.21 -24.65
CA GLY A 91 -14.82 6.35 -25.75
C GLY A 91 -16.29 5.99 -25.72
N THR A 92 -16.72 5.27 -26.76
CA THR A 92 -18.08 4.75 -26.88
C THR A 92 -18.05 3.23 -26.87
N ILE A 93 -18.90 2.62 -26.05
CA ILE A 93 -19.09 1.18 -25.97
C ILE A 93 -19.95 0.76 -27.16
N GLY A 94 -19.34 0.07 -28.13
CA GLY A 94 -19.97 -0.25 -29.41
C GLY A 94 -21.26 -1.07 -29.32
N THR A 95 -21.47 -1.84 -28.25
CA THR A 95 -22.61 -2.75 -28.11
C THR A 95 -23.87 -2.10 -27.54
N CYS A 96 -23.76 -1.00 -26.80
CA CYS A 96 -24.90 -0.34 -26.15
C CYS A 96 -24.98 1.17 -26.41
N GLY A 97 -24.05 1.75 -27.17
CA GLY A 97 -24.02 3.18 -27.49
C GLY A 97 -23.73 4.09 -26.29
N CYS A 98 -23.40 3.50 -25.13
CA CYS A 98 -22.97 4.24 -23.96
C CYS A 98 -21.60 4.87 -24.20
N SER A 99 -21.45 6.14 -23.89
CA SER A 99 -20.12 6.77 -23.81
C SER A 99 -19.65 6.88 -22.37
N CYS A 100 -18.37 6.62 -22.15
CA CYS A 100 -17.69 6.92 -20.91
C CYS A 100 -16.54 7.88 -21.19
N SER A 101 -16.45 8.94 -20.40
CA SER A 101 -15.32 9.87 -20.43
C SER A 101 -14.91 10.22 -19.01
N LYS A 102 -13.65 9.95 -18.69
CA LYS A 102 -13.04 10.18 -17.39
C LYS A 102 -11.76 10.96 -17.55
N THR A 103 -11.70 12.12 -16.92
CA THR A 103 -10.53 12.99 -16.88
C THR A 103 -10.04 13.09 -15.44
N ILE A 104 -8.75 12.89 -15.25
CA ILE A 104 -8.10 12.90 -13.94
C ILE A 104 -6.89 13.82 -14.04
N ALA A 105 -6.84 14.82 -13.18
CA ALA A 105 -5.70 15.70 -13.00
C ALA A 105 -5.16 15.56 -11.58
N ALA A 106 -3.85 15.48 -11.44
CA ALA A 106 -3.16 15.36 -10.18
C ALA A 106 -2.13 16.48 -10.05
N PHE A 107 -2.18 17.22 -8.95
CA PHE A 107 -1.19 18.25 -8.65
C PHE A 107 -0.51 17.99 -7.32
N LYS A 108 0.78 18.33 -7.24
CA LYS A 108 1.59 18.16 -6.03
C LYS A 108 1.41 19.38 -5.11
N GLY A 109 0.84 19.16 -3.93
CA GLY A 109 0.71 20.20 -2.92
C GLY A 109 2.03 20.52 -2.19
N LYS A 110 2.02 21.55 -1.35
CA LYS A 110 3.19 21.98 -0.54
C LYS A 110 3.77 20.86 0.35
N ASN A 111 2.96 19.87 0.70
CA ASN A 111 3.33 18.74 1.57
C ASN A 111 3.86 17.54 0.78
N GLU A 112 4.20 17.72 -0.50
CA GLU A 112 4.59 16.67 -1.44
C GLU A 112 3.56 15.57 -1.70
N LYS A 113 2.32 15.76 -1.23
CA LYS A 113 1.19 14.88 -1.49
C LYS A 113 0.47 15.29 -2.77
N TYR A 114 0.04 14.32 -3.55
CA TYR A 114 -0.80 14.56 -4.72
C TYR A 114 -2.26 14.75 -4.28
N THR A 115 -2.91 15.74 -4.87
CA THR A 115 -4.35 15.93 -4.82
C THR A 115 -4.91 15.65 -6.21
N PHE A 116 -5.97 14.86 -6.27
CA PHE A 116 -6.61 14.43 -7.51
C PHE A 116 -7.90 15.21 -7.72
N LEU A 117 -8.11 15.66 -8.96
CA LEU A 117 -9.34 16.25 -9.48
C LEU A 117 -9.87 15.31 -10.54
N GLU A 118 -11.08 14.82 -10.35
CA GLU A 118 -11.69 13.80 -11.19
C GLU A 118 -12.99 14.35 -11.78
N GLN A 119 -13.17 14.15 -13.08
CA GLN A 119 -14.41 14.43 -13.79
C GLN A 119 -14.79 13.17 -14.55
N GLU A 120 -16.00 12.68 -14.31
CA GLU A 120 -16.54 11.50 -14.97
C GLU A 120 -17.90 11.83 -15.58
N THR A 121 -18.06 11.52 -16.86
CA THR A 121 -19.30 11.64 -17.62
C THR A 121 -19.63 10.27 -18.20
N SER A 122 -20.81 9.77 -17.88
CA SER A 122 -21.32 8.48 -18.37
C SER A 122 -22.71 8.73 -18.93
N ASP A 123 -22.85 8.53 -20.25
CA ASP A 123 -24.12 8.71 -20.96
C ASP A 123 -24.69 7.34 -21.29
N CYS A 124 -25.25 6.68 -20.27
CA CYS A 124 -26.05 5.46 -20.43
C CYS A 124 -27.52 5.77 -20.17
N SER A 125 -28.22 6.30 -21.17
CA SER A 125 -29.67 6.51 -21.10
C SER A 125 -30.40 5.20 -21.43
N TRP A 126 -30.71 4.40 -20.41
CA TRP A 126 -31.54 3.20 -20.53
C TRP A 126 -33.05 3.50 -20.59
N LEU A 127 -33.45 4.77 -20.70
CA LEU A 127 -34.86 5.17 -20.77
C LEU A 127 -35.44 4.92 -22.17
N HIS A 128 -35.78 3.66 -22.45
CA HIS A 128 -36.85 3.34 -23.39
C HIS A 128 -38.18 3.87 -22.81
N LYS A 129 -38.54 5.11 -23.13
CA LYS A 129 -39.97 5.49 -23.12
C LYS A 129 -40.62 4.79 -24.31
N VAL A 130 -41.16 3.61 -24.06
CA VAL A 130 -42.18 3.02 -24.94
C VAL A 130 -43.42 3.91 -24.80
N SER A 131 -43.71 4.69 -25.85
CA SER A 131 -44.98 5.37 -26.04
C SER A 131 -46.01 4.42 -26.63
#